data_AF-A0A837LJP5-F1
#
_entry.id   AF-A0A837LJP5-F1
#
_cell.length_a   1.000
_cell.length_b   1.000
_cell.length_c   1.000
_cell.angle_alpha   90.00
_cell.angle_beta   90.00
_cell.angle_gamma   90.00
#
_symmetry.space_group_name_H-M   'P 1'
#
loop_
_entity.id
_entity.type
_entity.pdbx_description
1 polymer ?
#
loop_
_entity_poly.entity_id
_entity_poly.type
_entity_poly.pdbx_seq_one_letter_code
_entity_poly.pdbx_strand_id
1 'polypeptide(L)'
;MRDDSSFIELKARQRAHALLDEGSYRELLDPFEGIISPWLGPQGIVPQADDGMVVAKGTINGKPAVVVAIEGAFQGGSMGEVSGAKMAAALELAAEDNRNGIPTQAVLCLETGGVRLQEANLGLAAIADIHAAIVDLRRYTPVIGIVAGTVGCFGGMSIAAALCSYLIVTREARLGLNGPQVIEQEAGIEEYDSRDRPFIWSMTGGEVRYQSGLVDALVGDGINAVKQAMNDAIAKGVPAKHRTDNYDDYLNRLTNFDTRKQADAEQINALFAREVK
;
A
#
# COMPACT_ATOMS: atom_id res chain seq x y z
N MET A 1 24.80 2.70 13.90
CA MET A 1 24.22 2.24 12.62
C MET A 1 23.92 0.73 12.59
N ARG A 2 24.16 -0.03 13.69
CA ARG A 2 23.81 -1.46 13.85
C ARG A 2 22.49 -1.71 14.62
N ASP A 3 21.76 -0.65 14.98
CA ASP A 3 20.62 -0.73 15.93
C ASP A 3 19.24 -0.50 15.29
N ASP A 4 19.14 -0.44 13.95
CA ASP A 4 17.84 -0.36 13.28
C ASP A 4 17.55 -1.69 12.57
N SER A 5 16.71 -2.52 13.18
CA SER A 5 16.33 -3.82 12.62
C SER A 5 15.57 -3.64 11.31
N SER A 6 15.71 -4.60 10.39
CA SER A 6 14.99 -4.60 9.11
C SER A 6 13.47 -4.56 9.34
N PHE A 7 12.79 -3.65 8.64
CA PHE A 7 11.34 -3.60 8.60
C PHE A 7 10.77 -4.59 7.58
N ILE A 8 11.52 -4.87 6.51
CA ILE A 8 11.17 -5.83 5.46
C ILE A 8 11.08 -7.25 6.02
N GLU A 9 12.01 -7.64 6.90
CA GLU A 9 12.03 -8.96 7.54
C GLU A 9 10.88 -9.21 8.52
N LEU A 10 10.18 -8.17 8.96
CA LEU A 10 9.01 -8.30 9.82
C LEU A 10 7.79 -8.83 9.05
N LYS A 11 7.05 -9.74 9.68
CA LYS A 11 5.70 -10.15 9.26
C LYS A 11 4.68 -9.04 9.51
N ALA A 12 3.50 -9.15 8.89
CA ALA A 12 2.45 -8.12 8.99
C ALA A 12 2.13 -7.71 10.43
N ARG A 13 1.95 -8.71 11.31
CA ARG A 13 1.67 -8.50 12.74
C ARG A 13 2.79 -7.78 13.48
N GLN A 14 4.04 -8.13 13.17
CA GLN A 14 5.21 -7.49 13.77
C GLN A 14 5.35 -6.04 13.30
N ARG A 15 5.03 -5.75 12.02
CA ARG A 15 4.99 -4.38 11.51
C ARG A 15 3.93 -3.54 12.20
N ALA A 16 2.70 -4.08 12.34
CA ALA A 16 1.62 -3.39 13.04
C ALA A 16 2.01 -3.07 14.49
N HIS A 17 2.62 -4.03 15.20
CA HIS A 17 3.14 -3.82 16.56
C HIS A 17 4.27 -2.79 16.61
N ALA A 18 5.19 -2.79 15.65
CA ALA A 18 6.34 -1.88 15.63
C ALA A 18 5.94 -0.41 15.36
N LEU A 19 4.90 -0.20 14.55
CA LEU A 19 4.44 1.14 14.17
C LEU A 19 3.61 1.82 15.26
N LEU A 20 2.83 1.07 16.02
CA LEU A 20 2.07 1.59 17.15
C LEU A 20 2.98 1.98 18.33
N ASP A 21 2.45 2.81 19.23
CA ASP A 21 3.12 3.14 20.49
C ASP A 21 3.19 1.91 21.40
N GLU A 22 4.27 1.82 22.18
CA GLU A 22 4.50 0.70 23.09
C GLU A 22 3.34 0.50 24.08
N GLY A 23 2.90 -0.75 24.24
CA GLY A 23 1.79 -1.10 25.14
C GLY A 23 0.39 -0.74 24.62
N SER A 24 0.25 -0.10 23.45
CA SER A 24 -1.06 0.29 22.91
C SER A 24 -1.68 -0.74 21.97
N TYR A 25 -0.89 -1.72 21.49
CA TYR A 25 -1.32 -2.70 20.49
C TYR A 25 -2.51 -3.54 20.96
N ARG A 26 -3.57 -3.53 20.15
CA ARG A 26 -4.72 -4.44 20.29
C ARG A 26 -5.24 -4.87 18.93
N GLU A 27 -5.02 -6.13 18.59
CA GLU A 27 -5.53 -6.72 17.35
C GLU A 27 -7.07 -6.86 17.38
N LEU A 28 -7.71 -6.60 16.26
CA LEU A 28 -9.14 -6.81 16.02
C LEU A 28 -9.30 -8.00 15.07
N LEU A 29 -10.26 -8.88 15.36
CA LEU A 29 -10.48 -10.10 14.57
C LEU A 29 -9.17 -10.87 14.39
N ASP A 30 -8.53 -11.16 15.53
CA ASP A 30 -7.26 -11.86 15.59
C ASP A 30 -7.40 -13.33 15.17
N PRO A 31 -6.29 -14.08 15.01
CA PRO A 31 -6.34 -15.48 14.55
C PRO A 31 -7.21 -16.43 15.40
N PHE A 32 -7.46 -16.11 16.68
CA PHE A 32 -8.24 -16.96 17.57
C PHE A 32 -9.75 -16.76 17.39
N GLU A 33 -10.17 -15.65 16.79
CA GLU A 33 -11.57 -15.42 16.38
C GLU A 33 -11.98 -16.32 15.19
N GLY A 34 -11.00 -16.84 14.43
CA GLY A 34 -11.24 -17.82 13.37
C GLY A 34 -12.03 -17.28 12.17
N ILE A 35 -12.01 -15.96 11.94
CA ILE A 35 -12.65 -15.33 10.79
C ILE A 35 -11.74 -15.48 9.57
N ILE A 36 -11.94 -16.58 8.85
CA ILE A 36 -11.15 -16.99 7.68
C ILE A 36 -11.94 -16.84 6.38
N SER A 37 -11.25 -16.86 5.23
CA SER A 37 -11.94 -16.94 3.94
C SER A 37 -12.79 -18.22 3.84
N PRO A 38 -14.10 -18.10 3.55
CA PRO A 38 -14.98 -19.25 3.36
C PRO A 38 -14.80 -19.90 1.97
N TRP A 39 -14.04 -19.28 1.07
CA TRP A 39 -13.94 -19.69 -0.34
C TRP A 39 -12.73 -20.55 -0.65
N LEU A 40 -11.68 -20.49 0.18
CA LEU A 40 -10.44 -21.21 -0.07
C LEU A 40 -10.57 -22.72 0.21
N GLY A 41 -11.17 -23.09 1.34
CA GLY A 41 -11.37 -24.48 1.72
C GLY A 41 -12.08 -25.33 0.65
N PRO A 42 -13.23 -24.86 0.10
CA PRO A 42 -13.93 -25.54 -1.00
C PRO A 42 -13.09 -25.74 -2.28
N GLN A 43 -12.06 -24.92 -2.51
CA GLN A 43 -11.15 -25.02 -3.65
C GLN A 43 -9.91 -25.88 -3.34
N GLY A 44 -9.84 -26.49 -2.16
CA GLY A 44 -8.69 -27.28 -1.71
C GLY A 44 -7.48 -26.44 -1.28
N ILE A 45 -7.68 -25.15 -1.01
CA ILE A 45 -6.63 -24.24 -0.56
C ILE A 45 -6.76 -24.05 0.95
N VAL A 46 -5.65 -24.23 1.67
CA VAL A 46 -5.60 -24.07 3.12
C VAL A 46 -5.75 -22.58 3.46
N PRO A 47 -6.79 -22.17 4.22
CA PRO A 47 -6.96 -20.79 4.64
C PRO A 47 -6.00 -20.43 5.80
N GLN A 48 -5.72 -19.13 5.97
CA GLN A 48 -5.05 -18.59 7.15
C GLN A 48 -6.08 -18.04 8.14
N ALA A 49 -5.81 -18.19 9.44
CA ALA A 49 -6.73 -17.89 10.54
C ALA A 49 -7.22 -16.43 10.62
N ASP A 50 -6.46 -15.48 10.05
CA ASP A 50 -6.76 -14.04 10.00
C ASP A 50 -7.02 -13.54 8.57
N ASP A 51 -7.14 -14.48 7.62
CA ASP A 51 -7.23 -14.29 6.16
C ASP A 51 -6.09 -13.46 5.53
N GLY A 52 -4.92 -13.39 6.20
CA GLY A 52 -3.77 -12.61 5.75
C GLY A 52 -3.90 -11.10 5.98
N MET A 53 -4.84 -10.69 6.84
CA MET A 53 -5.08 -9.28 7.15
C MET A 53 -4.98 -9.03 8.66
N VAL A 54 -3.96 -8.28 9.08
CA VAL A 54 -3.84 -7.80 10.45
C VAL A 54 -4.48 -6.43 10.55
N VAL A 55 -5.43 -6.26 11.47
CA VAL A 55 -6.02 -4.97 11.82
C VAL A 55 -5.77 -4.76 13.31
N ALA A 56 -5.00 -3.73 13.66
CA ALA A 56 -4.66 -3.44 15.05
C ALA A 56 -5.03 -2.00 15.41
N LYS A 57 -5.74 -1.84 16.52
CA LYS A 57 -5.90 -0.54 17.19
C LYS A 57 -4.73 -0.29 18.11
N GLY A 58 -4.49 0.98 18.38
CA GLY A 58 -3.58 1.44 19.42
C GLY A 58 -3.49 2.95 19.38
N THR A 59 -2.29 3.47 19.67
CA THR A 59 -1.99 4.88 19.51
C THR A 59 -0.74 5.10 18.66
N ILE A 60 -0.67 6.26 18.01
CA ILE A 60 0.55 6.80 17.39
C ILE A 60 0.74 8.22 17.91
N ASN A 61 1.87 8.49 18.54
CA ASN A 61 2.13 9.75 19.25
C ASN A 61 1.01 10.12 20.24
N GLY A 62 0.49 9.11 20.95
CA GLY A 62 -0.59 9.26 21.93
C GLY A 62 -1.99 9.54 21.36
N LYS A 63 -2.16 9.58 20.02
CA LYS A 63 -3.47 9.74 19.37
C LYS A 63 -4.05 8.38 18.95
N PRO A 64 -5.37 8.19 18.97
CA PRO A 64 -5.99 6.96 18.50
C PRO A 64 -5.56 6.62 17.09
N ALA A 65 -5.23 5.36 16.84
CA ALA A 65 -4.78 4.90 15.54
C ALA A 65 -5.31 3.50 15.22
N VAL A 66 -5.41 3.22 13.92
CA VAL A 66 -5.54 1.90 13.35
C VAL A 66 -4.40 1.64 12.38
N VAL A 67 -3.71 0.52 12.56
CA VAL A 67 -2.71 0.02 11.62
C VAL A 67 -3.28 -1.22 10.97
N VAL A 68 -3.32 -1.22 9.64
CA VAL A 68 -3.73 -2.37 8.83
C VAL A 68 -2.50 -2.87 8.07
N ALA A 69 -2.18 -4.15 8.20
CA ALA A 69 -1.00 -4.75 7.58
C ALA A 69 -1.35 -6.05 6.86
N ILE A 70 -0.95 -6.13 5.59
CA ILE A 70 -1.19 -7.30 4.73
C ILE A 70 -0.04 -8.30 4.90
N GLU A 71 -0.35 -9.57 5.11
CA GLU A 71 0.64 -10.65 5.18
C GLU A 71 1.00 -11.16 3.78
N GLY A 72 2.10 -10.63 3.24
CA GLY A 72 2.59 -11.01 1.91
C GLY A 72 2.92 -12.49 1.75
N ALA A 73 3.24 -13.21 2.83
CA ALA A 73 3.52 -14.65 2.77
C ALA A 73 2.26 -15.50 2.51
N PHE A 74 1.06 -14.98 2.76
CA PHE A 74 -0.19 -15.69 2.52
C PHE A 74 -0.81 -15.27 1.20
N GLN A 75 -0.85 -16.20 0.24
CA GLN A 75 -1.40 -15.95 -1.11
C GLN A 75 -0.83 -14.69 -1.78
N GLY A 76 0.44 -14.36 -1.54
CA GLY A 76 1.06 -13.14 -2.07
C GLY A 76 0.45 -11.83 -1.52
N GLY A 77 -0.19 -11.87 -0.36
CA GLY A 77 -0.94 -10.76 0.21
C GLY A 77 -2.19 -10.38 -0.60
N SER A 78 -2.72 -11.31 -1.38
CA SER A 78 -3.88 -11.04 -2.23
C SER A 78 -5.17 -10.91 -1.43
N MET A 79 -6.02 -9.97 -1.87
CA MET A 79 -7.24 -9.55 -1.19
C MET A 79 -8.42 -10.46 -1.57
N GLY A 80 -8.97 -11.15 -0.58
CA GLY A 80 -10.25 -11.88 -0.65
C GLY A 80 -11.40 -11.06 -0.06
N GLU A 81 -12.57 -11.69 0.11
CA GLU A 81 -13.75 -11.07 0.73
C GLU A 81 -13.44 -10.64 2.17
N VAL A 82 -12.95 -11.57 3.01
CA VAL A 82 -12.75 -11.34 4.44
C VAL A 82 -11.61 -10.35 4.69
N SER A 83 -10.44 -10.59 4.10
CA SER A 83 -9.30 -9.68 4.17
C SER A 83 -9.63 -8.27 3.66
N GLY A 84 -10.36 -8.17 2.54
CA GLY A 84 -10.83 -6.90 2.01
C GLY A 84 -11.78 -6.17 2.96
N ALA A 85 -12.82 -6.85 3.44
CA ALA A 85 -13.80 -6.30 4.37
C ALA A 85 -13.16 -5.85 5.69
N LYS A 86 -12.17 -6.59 6.21
CA LYS A 86 -11.40 -6.20 7.42
C LYS A 86 -10.72 -4.85 7.24
N MET A 87 -10.08 -4.60 6.10
CA MET A 87 -9.44 -3.31 5.81
C MET A 87 -10.47 -2.20 5.56
N ALA A 88 -11.51 -2.47 4.75
CA ALA A 88 -12.57 -1.51 4.46
C ALA A 88 -13.26 -1.03 5.74
N ALA A 89 -13.75 -1.96 6.56
CA ALA A 89 -14.45 -1.65 7.81
C ALA A 89 -13.55 -0.89 8.80
N ALA A 90 -12.26 -1.22 8.89
CA ALA A 90 -11.31 -0.51 9.73
C ALA A 90 -11.17 0.97 9.34
N LEU A 91 -11.13 1.25 8.03
CA LEU A 91 -11.04 2.60 7.48
C LEU A 91 -12.36 3.37 7.61
N GLU A 92 -13.49 2.71 7.38
CA GLU A 92 -14.84 3.28 7.56
C GLU A 92 -15.08 3.69 9.01
N LEU A 93 -14.74 2.82 9.97
CA LEU A 93 -14.84 3.11 11.40
C LEU A 93 -13.89 4.24 11.82
N ALA A 94 -12.68 4.30 11.25
CA ALA A 94 -11.79 5.43 11.50
C ALA A 94 -12.37 6.75 10.95
N ALA A 95 -13.07 6.73 9.81
CA ALA A 95 -13.73 7.91 9.27
C ALA A 95 -14.94 8.33 10.14
N GLU A 96 -15.68 7.35 10.67
CA GLU A 96 -16.75 7.58 11.62
C GLU A 96 -16.25 8.18 12.94
N ASP A 97 -15.17 7.63 13.51
CA ASP A 97 -14.48 8.21 14.68
C ASP A 97 -14.18 9.70 14.45
N ASN A 98 -13.62 10.04 13.29
CA ASN A 98 -13.28 11.42 12.95
C ASN A 98 -14.51 12.34 12.85
N ARG A 99 -15.63 11.88 12.29
CA ARG A 99 -16.91 12.61 12.30
C ARG A 99 -17.43 12.83 13.71
N ASN A 100 -17.14 11.90 14.63
CA ASN A 100 -17.51 11.95 16.03
C ASN A 100 -16.49 12.71 16.91
N GLY A 101 -15.51 13.38 16.30
CA GLY A 101 -14.51 14.19 17.02
C GLY A 101 -13.34 13.39 17.62
N ILE A 102 -13.19 12.12 17.26
CA ILE A 102 -12.07 11.27 17.64
C ILE A 102 -11.08 11.22 16.45
N PRO A 103 -9.91 11.87 16.51
CA PRO A 103 -9.01 11.99 15.37
C PRO A 103 -8.21 10.71 15.11
N THR A 104 -8.91 9.62 14.76
CA THR A 104 -8.31 8.30 14.52
C THR A 104 -7.45 8.32 13.26
N GLN A 105 -6.16 8.02 13.43
CA GLN A 105 -5.17 7.96 12.36
C GLN A 105 -5.15 6.58 11.70
N ALA A 106 -4.86 6.50 10.40
CA ALA A 106 -4.76 5.22 9.67
C ALA A 106 -3.41 5.06 8.96
N VAL A 107 -2.79 3.90 9.18
CA VAL A 107 -1.54 3.49 8.51
C VAL A 107 -1.72 2.12 7.87
N LEU A 108 -1.36 2.01 6.59
CA LEU A 108 -1.54 0.82 5.76
C LEU A 108 -0.18 0.26 5.35
N CYS A 109 0.17 -0.94 5.80
CA CYS A 109 1.33 -1.69 5.31
C CYS A 109 0.90 -2.58 4.13
N LEU A 110 1.29 -2.19 2.93
CA LEU A 110 0.79 -2.71 1.67
C LEU A 110 1.79 -3.67 1.03
N GLU A 111 1.70 -4.95 1.39
CA GLU A 111 2.39 -6.06 0.71
C GLU A 111 1.38 -6.96 0.01
N THR A 112 1.12 -6.71 -1.27
CA THR A 112 -0.01 -7.33 -1.96
C THR A 112 0.19 -7.43 -3.47
N GLY A 113 -0.16 -8.60 -4.00
CA GLY A 113 -0.33 -8.83 -5.43
C GLY A 113 -1.63 -8.27 -6.02
N GLY A 114 -2.52 -7.69 -5.21
CA GLY A 114 -3.83 -7.20 -5.63
C GLY A 114 -4.96 -8.17 -5.29
N VAL A 115 -5.89 -8.39 -6.23
CA VAL A 115 -7.06 -9.26 -6.02
C VAL A 115 -6.65 -10.72 -5.90
N ARG A 116 -7.23 -11.45 -4.96
CA ARG A 116 -7.08 -12.91 -4.84
C ARG A 116 -7.94 -13.58 -5.91
N LEU A 117 -7.32 -14.17 -6.93
CA LEU A 117 -8.03 -14.74 -8.08
C LEU A 117 -9.05 -15.82 -7.68
N GLN A 118 -8.80 -16.54 -6.59
CA GLN A 118 -9.70 -17.56 -6.02
C GLN A 118 -11.03 -16.96 -5.50
N GLU A 119 -11.05 -15.65 -5.26
CA GLU A 119 -12.19 -14.88 -4.73
C GLU A 119 -12.57 -13.69 -5.63
N ALA A 120 -11.88 -13.55 -6.77
CA ALA A 120 -11.96 -12.50 -7.80
C ALA A 120 -12.92 -11.33 -7.50
N ASN A 121 -14.20 -11.46 -7.86
CA ASN A 121 -15.18 -10.38 -7.78
C ASN A 121 -15.41 -9.87 -6.35
N LEU A 122 -15.36 -10.76 -5.34
CA LEU A 122 -15.54 -10.37 -3.94
C LEU A 122 -14.34 -9.57 -3.45
N GLY A 123 -13.13 -10.03 -3.77
CA GLY A 123 -11.91 -9.28 -3.48
C GLY A 123 -11.87 -7.93 -4.19
N LEU A 124 -12.31 -7.87 -5.46
CA LEU A 124 -12.38 -6.63 -6.22
C LEU A 124 -13.43 -5.66 -5.67
N ALA A 125 -14.61 -6.13 -5.29
CA ALA A 125 -15.64 -5.32 -4.64
C ALA A 125 -15.11 -4.75 -3.32
N ALA A 126 -14.48 -5.57 -2.49
CA ALA A 126 -13.90 -5.11 -1.23
C ALA A 126 -12.77 -4.09 -1.43
N ILE A 127 -11.97 -4.20 -2.50
CA ILE A 127 -11.00 -3.16 -2.87
C ILE A 127 -11.69 -1.83 -3.23
N ALA A 128 -12.84 -1.87 -3.90
CA ALA A 128 -13.60 -0.66 -4.18
C ALA A 128 -14.11 0.01 -2.88
N ASP A 129 -14.55 -0.79 -1.91
CA ASP A 129 -14.94 -0.29 -0.58
C ASP A 129 -13.72 0.32 0.15
N ILE A 130 -12.55 -0.32 0.07
CA ILE A 130 -11.29 0.25 0.58
C ILE A 130 -10.98 1.60 -0.08
N HIS A 131 -11.13 1.72 -1.40
CA HIS A 131 -10.91 3.00 -2.11
C HIS A 131 -11.84 4.09 -1.60
N ALA A 132 -13.14 3.78 -1.48
CA ALA A 132 -14.13 4.71 -0.97
C ALA A 132 -13.81 5.14 0.47
N ALA A 133 -13.45 4.20 1.34
CA ALA A 133 -13.12 4.45 2.73
C ALA A 133 -11.84 5.30 2.89
N ILE A 134 -10.81 5.08 2.06
CA ILE A 134 -9.61 5.95 2.03
C ILE A 134 -9.99 7.37 1.66
N VAL A 135 -10.82 7.55 0.63
CA VAL A 135 -11.26 8.89 0.17
C VAL A 135 -12.12 9.59 1.23
N ASP A 136 -12.97 8.85 1.94
CA ASP A 136 -13.74 9.39 3.06
C ASP A 136 -12.81 9.85 4.21
N LEU A 137 -11.97 8.95 4.70
CA LEU A 137 -11.10 9.17 5.86
C LEU A 137 -10.08 10.28 5.63
N ARG A 138 -9.48 10.34 4.43
CA ARG A 138 -8.41 11.31 4.13
C ARG A 138 -8.84 12.77 4.18
N ARG A 139 -10.15 13.06 4.29
CA ARG A 139 -10.71 14.39 4.52
C ARG A 139 -10.47 14.92 5.93
N TYR A 140 -10.27 14.02 6.90
CA TYR A 140 -10.15 14.37 8.31
C TYR A 140 -8.72 14.18 8.83
N THR A 141 -8.09 13.06 8.47
CA THR A 141 -6.71 12.71 8.86
C THR A 141 -5.97 12.11 7.67
N PRO A 142 -4.66 12.35 7.51
CA PRO A 142 -3.92 11.75 6.41
C PRO A 142 -3.91 10.22 6.55
N VAL A 143 -4.19 9.52 5.45
CA VAL A 143 -4.01 8.07 5.34
C VAL A 143 -2.58 7.81 4.86
N ILE A 144 -1.80 7.07 5.65
CA ILE A 144 -0.39 6.78 5.35
C ILE A 144 -0.28 5.39 4.73
N GLY A 145 0.23 5.28 3.51
CA GLY A 145 0.59 4.01 2.89
C GLY A 145 2.09 3.73 3.06
N ILE A 146 2.45 2.49 3.35
CA ILE A 146 3.83 2.01 3.45
C ILE A 146 3.96 0.77 2.55
N VAL A 147 4.85 0.81 1.57
CA VAL A 147 5.23 -0.35 0.74
C VAL A 147 6.70 -0.62 1.01
N ALA A 148 7.04 -1.74 1.63
CA ALA A 148 8.41 -1.96 2.10
C ALA A 148 9.04 -3.24 1.53
N GLY A 149 8.26 -4.29 1.43
CA GLY A 149 8.74 -5.63 1.17
C GLY A 149 8.87 -5.98 -0.29
N THR A 150 9.35 -7.19 -0.49
CA THR A 150 9.70 -7.75 -1.79
C THR A 150 8.48 -8.11 -2.63
N VAL A 151 7.29 -8.29 -2.03
CA VAL A 151 6.04 -8.45 -2.78
C VAL A 151 5.73 -7.14 -3.49
N GLY A 152 5.80 -6.02 -2.78
CA GLY A 152 5.39 -4.71 -3.28
C GLY A 152 3.87 -4.54 -3.23
N CYS A 153 3.35 -3.60 -4.01
CA CYS A 153 1.93 -3.27 -4.04
C CYS A 153 1.43 -3.22 -5.49
N PHE A 154 0.59 -4.19 -5.86
CA PHE A 154 0.07 -4.37 -7.20
C PHE A 154 -1.47 -4.42 -7.26
N GLY A 155 -2.00 -4.41 -8.48
CA GLY A 155 -3.44 -4.52 -8.76
C GLY A 155 -4.24 -3.36 -8.20
N GLY A 156 -5.48 -3.64 -7.80
CA GLY A 156 -6.37 -2.62 -7.23
C GLY A 156 -5.83 -1.98 -5.94
N MET A 157 -4.95 -2.64 -5.19
CA MET A 157 -4.32 -2.03 -4.02
C MET A 157 -3.23 -1.01 -4.38
N SER A 158 -2.61 -1.09 -5.56
CA SER A 158 -1.73 -0.02 -6.05
C SER A 158 -2.50 1.29 -6.30
N ILE A 159 -3.78 1.19 -6.67
CA ILE A 159 -4.69 2.34 -6.77
C ILE A 159 -5.02 2.87 -5.37
N ALA A 160 -5.25 1.99 -4.40
CA ALA A 160 -5.41 2.37 -2.98
C ALA A 160 -4.17 3.11 -2.44
N ALA A 161 -2.96 2.66 -2.80
CA ALA A 161 -1.71 3.34 -2.48
C ALA A 161 -1.64 4.75 -3.11
N ALA A 162 -2.09 4.91 -4.35
CA ALA A 162 -2.17 6.22 -4.99
C ALA A 162 -3.21 7.16 -4.34
N LEU A 163 -4.28 6.60 -3.76
CA LEU A 163 -5.31 7.35 -3.00
C LEU A 163 -4.84 7.80 -1.60
N CYS A 164 -3.82 7.14 -1.03
CA CYS A 164 -3.26 7.53 0.27
C CYS A 164 -2.74 8.98 0.25
N SER A 165 -2.84 9.66 1.39
CA SER A 165 -2.36 11.05 1.52
C SER A 165 -0.85 11.15 1.36
N TYR A 166 -0.14 10.23 2.02
CA TYR A 166 1.30 10.06 1.84
C TYR A 166 1.63 8.58 1.62
N LEU A 167 2.58 8.32 0.75
CA LEU A 167 3.11 7.01 0.42
C LEU A 167 4.60 6.98 0.72
N ILE A 168 5.00 6.03 1.56
CA ILE A 168 6.38 5.80 1.99
C ILE A 168 6.82 4.48 1.37
N VAL A 169 7.98 4.45 0.74
CA VAL A 169 8.54 3.23 0.17
C VAL A 169 9.97 2.98 0.63
N THR A 170 10.36 1.71 0.67
CA THR A 170 11.77 1.31 0.72
C THR A 170 12.33 1.20 -0.70
N ARG A 171 13.63 0.92 -0.83
CA ARG A 171 14.26 0.70 -2.13
C ARG A 171 13.80 -0.59 -2.80
N GLU A 172 13.56 -1.63 -2.00
CA GLU A 172 13.17 -2.97 -2.42
C GLU A 172 11.70 -3.03 -2.89
N ALA A 173 10.88 -2.09 -2.43
CA ALA A 173 9.49 -1.98 -2.80
C ALA A 173 9.29 -1.83 -4.30
N ARG A 174 8.15 -2.34 -4.77
CA ARG A 174 7.64 -2.11 -6.13
C ARG A 174 6.19 -1.65 -6.04
N LEU A 175 5.83 -0.75 -6.95
CA LEU A 175 4.47 -0.23 -7.07
C LEU A 175 4.09 -0.18 -8.55
N GLY A 176 3.01 -0.85 -8.92
CA GLY A 176 2.51 -0.87 -10.29
C GLY A 176 1.12 -1.46 -10.39
N LEU A 177 0.38 -1.16 -11.46
CA LEU A 177 -0.96 -1.71 -11.63
C LEU A 177 -0.92 -3.22 -11.90
N ASN A 178 -0.20 -3.63 -12.93
CA ASN A 178 -0.08 -5.04 -13.31
C ASN A 178 1.27 -5.60 -12.84
N GLY A 179 1.26 -6.84 -12.38
CA GLY A 179 2.50 -7.56 -12.05
C GLY A 179 3.29 -7.92 -13.32
N PRO A 180 4.63 -8.07 -13.24
CA PRO A 180 5.49 -8.37 -14.39
C PRO A 180 5.00 -9.54 -15.26
N GLN A 181 4.61 -10.66 -14.63
CA GLN A 181 4.14 -11.85 -15.33
C GLN A 181 2.82 -11.63 -16.07
N VAL A 182 1.93 -10.78 -15.53
CA VAL A 182 0.65 -10.45 -16.19
C VAL A 182 0.91 -9.60 -17.42
N ILE A 183 1.83 -8.64 -17.35
CA ILE A 183 2.20 -7.82 -18.51
C ILE A 183 2.84 -8.69 -19.60
N GLU A 184 3.82 -9.53 -19.24
CA GLU A 184 4.46 -10.45 -20.19
C GLU A 184 3.45 -11.37 -20.88
N GLN A 185 2.51 -11.93 -20.12
CA GLN A 185 1.51 -12.86 -20.64
C GLN A 185 0.58 -12.18 -21.66
N GLU A 186 0.14 -10.94 -21.39
CA GLU A 186 -0.87 -10.26 -22.20
C GLU A 186 -0.26 -9.44 -23.35
N ALA A 187 0.92 -8.86 -23.15
CA ALA A 187 1.58 -7.99 -24.13
C ALA A 187 2.78 -8.66 -24.85
N GLY A 188 3.29 -9.76 -24.30
CA GLY A 188 4.44 -10.48 -24.83
C GLY A 188 5.78 -10.10 -24.18
N ILE A 189 6.73 -11.02 -24.26
CA ILE A 189 8.08 -10.91 -23.68
C ILE A 189 8.91 -9.75 -24.23
N GLU A 190 8.68 -9.36 -25.49
CA GLU A 190 9.40 -8.23 -26.11
C GLU A 190 8.97 -6.88 -25.51
N GLU A 191 7.75 -6.80 -24.96
CA GLU A 191 7.24 -5.59 -24.31
C GLU A 191 7.66 -5.51 -22.84
N TYR A 192 7.69 -6.66 -22.15
CA TYR A 192 8.02 -6.72 -20.73
C TYR A 192 8.52 -8.12 -20.33
N ASP A 193 9.83 -8.28 -20.04
CA ASP A 193 10.37 -9.55 -19.53
C ASP A 193 10.22 -9.63 -18.01
N SER A 194 9.36 -10.53 -17.54
CA SER A 194 9.08 -10.74 -16.11
C SER A 194 10.24 -11.32 -15.31
N ARG A 195 11.32 -11.72 -15.97
CA ARG A 195 12.55 -12.24 -15.36
C ARG A 195 13.66 -11.20 -15.31
N ASP A 196 13.57 -10.11 -16.07
CA ASP A 196 14.51 -9.00 -16.02
C ASP A 196 14.25 -8.12 -14.78
N ARG A 197 14.83 -8.54 -13.65
CA ARG A 197 14.67 -7.83 -12.37
C ARG A 197 15.20 -6.38 -12.43
N PRO A 198 16.39 -6.09 -12.97
CA PRO A 198 16.83 -4.70 -13.15
C PRO A 198 15.81 -3.84 -13.89
N PHE A 199 15.26 -4.33 -15.01
CA PHE A 199 14.23 -3.61 -15.76
C PHE A 199 12.94 -3.42 -14.96
N ILE A 200 12.47 -4.46 -14.26
CA ILE A 200 11.26 -4.34 -13.42
C ILE A 200 11.41 -3.23 -12.38
N TRP A 201 12.56 -3.17 -11.70
CA TRP A 201 12.82 -2.14 -10.68
C TRP A 201 13.07 -0.76 -11.28
N SER A 202 13.67 -0.66 -12.48
CA SER A 202 13.82 0.63 -13.15
C SER A 202 12.48 1.26 -13.56
N MET A 203 11.42 0.45 -13.72
CA MET A 203 10.08 0.93 -14.09
C MET A 203 9.12 1.08 -12.91
N THR A 204 9.22 0.21 -11.91
CA THR A 204 8.23 0.11 -10.81
C THR A 204 8.83 0.19 -9.41
N GLY A 205 10.16 0.24 -9.27
CA GLY A 205 10.85 0.24 -7.99
C GLY A 205 10.63 1.52 -7.18
N GLY A 206 10.77 1.43 -5.85
CA GLY A 206 10.53 2.55 -4.94
C GLY A 206 11.36 3.80 -5.29
N GLU A 207 12.61 3.62 -5.73
CA GLU A 207 13.50 4.71 -6.13
C GLU A 207 12.96 5.50 -7.32
N VAL A 208 12.52 4.82 -8.40
CA VAL A 208 11.99 5.49 -9.59
C VAL A 208 10.64 6.14 -9.31
N ARG A 209 9.82 5.51 -8.45
CA ARG A 209 8.52 6.07 -8.02
C ARG A 209 8.68 7.32 -7.17
N TYR A 210 9.72 7.38 -6.36
CA TYR A 210 10.05 8.58 -5.59
C TYR A 210 10.58 9.70 -6.48
N GLN A 211 11.50 9.39 -7.40
CA GLN A 211 12.08 10.35 -8.36
C GLN A 211 11.02 10.97 -9.29
N SER A 212 10.05 10.17 -9.74
CA SER A 212 8.90 10.59 -10.55
C SER A 212 7.77 11.26 -9.75
N GLY A 213 7.96 11.55 -8.46
CA GLY A 213 6.94 12.25 -7.65
C GLY A 213 5.67 11.45 -7.35
N LEU A 214 5.62 10.16 -7.70
CA LEU A 214 4.49 9.27 -7.44
C LEU A 214 4.46 8.75 -5.99
N VAL A 215 5.58 8.84 -5.29
CA VAL A 215 5.78 8.47 -3.88
C VAL A 215 6.35 9.67 -3.12
N ASP A 216 5.95 9.84 -1.85
CA ASP A 216 6.31 11.02 -1.05
C ASP A 216 7.64 10.89 -0.32
N ALA A 217 8.01 9.68 0.11
CA ALA A 217 9.26 9.41 0.82
C ALA A 217 9.89 8.07 0.40
N LEU A 218 11.21 8.09 0.23
CA LEU A 218 12.06 6.90 0.09
C LEU A 218 12.90 6.76 1.36
N VAL A 219 12.81 5.61 2.03
CA VAL A 219 13.52 5.34 3.28
C VAL A 219 14.37 4.08 3.18
N GLY A 220 15.35 3.96 4.09
CA GLY A 220 16.09 2.70 4.26
C GLY A 220 15.24 1.61 4.90
N ASP A 221 15.69 0.36 4.80
CA ASP A 221 15.08 -0.79 5.46
C ASP A 221 15.40 -0.82 6.96
N GLY A 222 14.70 0.01 7.72
CA GLY A 222 14.84 0.10 9.17
C GLY A 222 13.51 0.46 9.83
N ILE A 223 13.18 -0.19 10.93
CA ILE A 223 11.95 0.08 11.70
C ILE A 223 11.89 1.55 12.09
N ASN A 224 12.99 2.11 12.62
CA ASN A 224 13.05 3.49 13.05
C ASN A 224 12.97 4.44 11.84
N ALA A 225 13.63 4.12 10.72
CA ALA A 225 13.53 4.90 9.49
C ALA A 225 12.08 5.00 8.96
N VAL A 226 11.37 3.87 8.92
CA VAL A 226 9.96 3.82 8.49
C VAL A 226 9.05 4.56 9.48
N LYS A 227 9.24 4.33 10.79
CA LYS A 227 8.43 4.98 11.84
C LYS A 227 8.64 6.49 11.87
N GLN A 228 9.87 6.96 11.63
CA GLN A 228 10.16 8.39 11.53
C GLN A 228 9.44 9.02 10.32
N ALA A 229 9.54 8.42 9.13
CA ALA A 229 8.85 8.94 7.95
C ALA A 229 7.31 8.92 8.10
N MET A 230 6.76 7.89 8.77
CA MET A 230 5.35 7.83 9.13
C MET A 230 4.96 9.01 10.03
N ASN A 231 5.73 9.27 11.10
CA ASN A 231 5.49 10.37 12.02
C ASN A 231 5.61 11.73 11.33
N ASP A 232 6.60 11.92 10.46
CA ASP A 232 6.78 13.13 9.67
C ASP A 232 5.59 13.38 8.74
N ALA A 233 5.07 12.32 8.10
CA ALA A 233 3.89 12.39 7.25
C ALA A 233 2.62 12.71 8.05
N ILE A 234 2.44 12.10 9.22
CA ILE A 234 1.32 12.41 10.14
C ILE A 234 1.39 13.86 10.61
N ALA A 235 2.57 14.37 10.95
CA ALA A 235 2.77 15.74 11.43
C ALA A 235 2.44 16.80 10.36
N LYS A 236 2.59 16.48 9.07
CA LYS A 236 2.17 17.36 7.97
C LYS A 236 0.65 17.51 7.86
N GLY A 237 -0.13 16.59 8.44
CA GLY A 237 -1.59 16.59 8.35
C GLY A 237 -2.11 16.30 6.94
N VAL A 238 -3.40 16.54 6.71
CA VAL A 238 -4.03 16.35 5.39
C VAL A 238 -3.38 17.30 4.37
N PRO A 239 -2.85 16.81 3.24
CA PRO A 239 -2.22 17.67 2.24
C PRO A 239 -3.25 18.62 1.62
N ALA A 240 -2.82 19.85 1.31
CA ALA A 240 -3.69 20.85 0.67
C ALA A 240 -4.18 20.41 -0.71
N LYS A 241 -3.42 19.56 -1.40
CA LYS A 241 -3.75 18.96 -2.69
C LYS A 241 -3.23 17.52 -2.73
N HIS A 242 -4.09 16.54 -2.94
CA HIS A 242 -3.69 15.15 -3.11
C HIS A 242 -3.12 14.94 -4.52
N ARG A 243 -2.30 13.89 -4.70
CA ARG A 243 -1.83 13.48 -6.04
C ARG A 243 -2.99 13.27 -7.02
N THR A 244 -4.12 12.77 -6.55
CA THR A 244 -5.33 12.55 -7.35
C THR A 244 -5.96 13.82 -7.90
N ASP A 245 -5.64 14.99 -7.32
CA ASP A 245 -6.20 16.26 -7.74
C ASP A 245 -5.33 16.93 -8.81
N ASN A 246 -4.19 16.35 -9.17
CA ASN A 246 -3.24 16.85 -10.17
C ASN A 246 -3.50 16.28 -11.58
N TYR A 247 -4.71 15.79 -11.87
CA TYR A 247 -5.03 15.13 -13.14
C TYR A 247 -4.73 16.01 -14.37
N ASP A 248 -4.99 17.32 -14.30
CA ASP A 248 -4.70 18.26 -15.40
C ASP A 248 -3.20 18.34 -15.75
N ASP A 249 -2.31 18.30 -14.74
CA ASP A 249 -0.86 18.31 -14.97
C ASP A 249 -0.39 16.99 -15.61
N TYR A 250 -0.85 15.85 -15.09
CA TYR A 250 -0.57 14.55 -15.68
C TYR A 250 -1.08 14.45 -17.12
N LEU A 251 -2.32 14.92 -17.38
CA LEU A 251 -2.91 14.91 -18.71
C LEU A 251 -2.10 15.77 -19.68
N ASN A 252 -1.68 16.96 -19.27
CA ASN A 252 -0.85 17.83 -20.11
C ASN A 252 0.52 17.19 -20.43
N ARG A 253 1.20 16.61 -19.43
CA ARG A 253 2.48 15.90 -19.65
C ARG A 253 2.33 14.74 -20.62
N LEU A 254 1.32 13.88 -20.40
CA LEU A 254 1.07 12.70 -21.23
C LEU A 254 0.65 13.05 -22.66
N THR A 255 -0.15 14.11 -22.85
CA THR A 255 -0.60 14.54 -24.19
C THR A 255 0.56 15.01 -25.07
N ASN A 256 1.61 15.56 -24.46
CA ASN A 256 2.78 16.07 -25.16
C ASN A 256 3.94 15.05 -25.24
N PHE A 257 3.76 13.84 -24.72
CA PHE A 257 4.78 12.79 -24.73
C PHE A 257 4.72 11.98 -26.04
N ASP A 258 5.88 11.75 -26.67
CA ASP A 258 5.96 10.95 -27.88
C ASP A 258 5.87 9.44 -27.56
N THR A 259 4.69 8.86 -27.77
CA THR A 259 4.40 7.45 -27.49
C THR A 259 4.75 6.49 -28.63
N ARG A 260 5.36 6.97 -29.73
CA ARG A 260 5.73 6.11 -30.87
C ARG A 260 6.94 5.21 -30.59
N LYS A 261 7.65 5.45 -29.50
CA LYS A 261 8.77 4.65 -29.01
C LYS A 261 8.49 4.25 -27.57
N GLN A 262 8.99 3.07 -27.19
CA GLN A 262 8.95 2.65 -25.80
C GLN A 262 9.73 3.63 -24.93
N ALA A 263 9.11 4.04 -23.83
CA ALA A 263 9.71 4.96 -22.88
C ALA A 263 10.68 4.21 -21.97
N ASP A 264 11.90 4.71 -21.83
CA ASP A 264 12.84 4.21 -20.83
C ASP A 264 12.66 4.92 -19.48
N ALA A 265 13.38 4.43 -18.46
CA ALA A 265 13.33 4.98 -17.11
C ALA A 265 13.80 6.44 -17.04
N GLU A 266 14.74 6.86 -17.90
CA GLU A 266 15.23 8.24 -17.93
C GLU A 266 14.16 9.19 -18.47
N GLN A 267 13.47 8.80 -19.55
CA GLN A 267 12.36 9.55 -20.12
C GLN A 267 11.18 9.65 -19.15
N ILE A 268 10.83 8.57 -18.45
CA ILE A 268 9.77 8.58 -17.43
C ILE A 268 10.13 9.51 -16.28
N ASN A 269 11.37 9.43 -15.79
CA ASN A 269 11.86 10.32 -14.75
C ASN A 269 11.85 11.78 -15.19
N ALA A 270 12.26 12.08 -16.42
CA ALA A 270 12.22 13.43 -16.96
C ALA A 270 10.77 13.95 -17.11
N LEU A 271 9.85 13.09 -17.56
CA LEU A 271 8.45 13.44 -17.76
C LEU A 271 7.76 13.80 -16.44
N PHE A 272 8.04 13.06 -15.37
CA PHE A 272 7.41 13.24 -14.05
C PHE A 272 8.36 13.78 -13.00
N ALA A 273 9.50 14.37 -13.40
CA ALA A 273 10.45 14.95 -12.48
C ALA A 273 9.73 15.96 -11.58
N ARG A 274 9.97 15.86 -10.27
CA ARG A 274 9.49 16.87 -9.33
C ARG A 274 10.04 18.22 -9.79
N GLU A 275 9.17 19.19 -10.06
CA GLU A 275 9.61 20.57 -10.21
C GLU A 275 10.29 20.98 -8.91
N VAL A 276 11.59 21.29 -8.98
CA VAL A 276 12.34 21.79 -7.84
C VAL A 276 11.74 23.15 -7.50
N LYS A 277 10.91 23.19 -6.45
CA LYS A 277 10.45 24.44 -5.84
C LYS A 277 11.54 25.06 -4.99
#